data_AF-A0A453F209-F1
#
_entry.id   AF-A0A453F209-F1
#
_cell.length_a   1.000
_cell.length_b   1.000
_cell.length_c   1.000
_cell.angle_alpha   90.00
_cell.angle_beta   90.00
_cell.angle_gamma   90.00
#
_symmetry.space_group_name_H-M   'P 1'
#
loop_
_entity.id
_entity.type
_entity.pdbx_description
1 polymer ?
#
loop_
_entity_poly.entity_id
_entity_poly.type
_entity_poly.pdbx_seq_one_letter_code
_entity_poly.pdbx_strand_id
1 'polypeptide(L)'
;MFDTLQDIVRIAMVGKYTGLSDSYLSVLKALLHASVYCHRKLVVDWVASTDLEDSTKIEAPDAYKAAWNLLKSADGILVPGGFGDRGVQGKILAAKYARENNVPYLGICLGMQMAVVEFARHVMNLPHANSTEFDPNAKTPCVIFMPEGSKTHMGGTMRLGSRRTFFKVADCKSAKLYGNADYVDERHRHRY
;
A
#
# COMPACT_ATOMS: atom_id res chain seq x y z
N MET A 1 -5.43 9.26 28.34
CA MET A 1 -6.37 9.58 27.24
C MET A 1 -6.43 8.46 26.19
N PHE A 2 -5.31 7.81 25.83
CA PHE A 2 -5.35 6.60 24.98
C PHE A 2 -5.98 5.39 25.70
N ASP A 3 -5.63 5.17 26.97
CA ASP A 3 -6.08 3.99 27.74
C ASP A 3 -7.59 3.96 28.03
N THR A 4 -8.31 5.06 27.75
CA THR A 4 -9.76 5.17 27.96
C THR A 4 -10.58 4.89 26.70
N LEU A 5 -9.93 4.67 25.54
CA LEU A 5 -10.62 4.39 24.27
C LEU A 5 -11.13 2.95 24.24
N GLN A 6 -12.42 2.76 23.96
CA GLN A 6 -13.07 1.44 23.97
C GLN A 6 -13.43 0.96 22.56
N ASP A 7 -13.85 1.86 21.68
CA ASP A 7 -14.27 1.47 20.32
C ASP A 7 -13.06 1.15 19.45
N ILE A 8 -12.97 -0.10 19.01
CA ILE A 8 -11.84 -0.62 18.24
C ILE A 8 -11.98 -0.25 16.76
N VAL A 9 -10.84 0.10 16.15
CA VAL A 9 -10.69 0.08 14.68
C VAL A 9 -9.54 -0.86 14.33
N ARG A 10 -9.82 -1.86 13.49
CA ARG A 10 -8.86 -2.89 13.07
C ARG A 10 -8.29 -2.53 11.70
N ILE A 11 -6.98 -2.35 11.63
CA ILE A 11 -6.28 -2.09 10.37
C ILE A 11 -5.37 -3.27 10.07
N ALA A 12 -5.60 -3.94 8.95
CA ALA A 12 -4.69 -4.96 8.44
C ALA A 12 -3.51 -4.29 7.73
N MET A 13 -2.31 -4.44 8.30
CA MET A 13 -1.07 -3.98 7.69
C MET A 13 -0.43 -5.12 6.90
N VAL A 14 -0.54 -5.05 5.58
CA VAL A 14 -0.08 -6.12 4.67
C VAL A 14 1.33 -5.81 4.18
N GLY A 15 2.33 -6.43 4.81
CA GLY A 15 3.73 -6.10 4.59
C GLY A 15 4.65 -7.31 4.46
N LYS A 16 5.93 -7.04 4.20
CA LYS A 16 6.98 -8.07 4.10
C LYS A 16 7.45 -8.57 5.48
N TYR A 17 7.34 -7.73 6.51
CA TYR A 17 7.92 -7.97 7.84
C TYR A 17 6.82 -7.87 8.90
N THR A 18 6.29 -9.01 9.36
CA THR A 18 5.24 -9.04 10.38
C THR A 18 5.76 -8.99 11.82
N GLY A 19 7.08 -9.15 12.02
CA GLY A 19 7.72 -9.20 13.35
C GLY A 19 8.67 -8.05 13.67
N LEU A 20 8.88 -7.09 12.76
CA LEU A 20 9.80 -5.95 12.95
C LEU A 20 9.00 -4.65 12.93
N SER A 21 8.43 -4.29 14.08
CA SER A 21 7.67 -3.04 14.28
C SER A 21 8.46 -1.80 13.86
N ASP A 22 9.79 -1.82 14.00
CA ASP A 22 10.67 -0.70 13.64
C ASP A 22 10.62 -0.34 12.16
N SER A 23 10.42 -1.33 11.28
CA SER A 23 10.36 -1.10 9.83
C SER A 23 9.16 -0.23 9.42
N TYR A 24 8.12 -0.18 10.27
CA TYR A 24 6.87 0.53 10.00
C TYR A 24 6.51 1.53 11.10
N LEU A 25 7.47 1.91 11.95
CA LEU A 25 7.23 2.77 13.11
C LEU A 25 6.56 4.10 12.72
N SER A 26 7.01 4.73 11.63
CA SER A 26 6.43 5.97 11.12
C SER A 26 4.95 5.80 10.73
N VAL A 27 4.60 4.70 10.08
CA VAL A 27 3.23 4.37 9.68
C VAL A 27 2.36 4.10 10.91
N LEU A 28 2.87 3.33 11.88
CA LEU A 28 2.16 3.04 13.13
C LEU A 28 1.87 4.31 13.93
N LYS A 29 2.84 5.23 14.02
CA LYS A 29 2.63 6.51 14.72
C LYS A 29 1.62 7.41 13.99
N ALA A 30 1.66 7.45 12.66
CA ALA A 30 0.67 8.19 11.88
C ALA A 30 -0.76 7.63 12.09
N LEU A 31 -0.92 6.29 12.06
CA LEU A 31 -2.21 5.65 12.36
C LEU A 31 -2.66 5.94 13.79
N LEU A 32 -1.75 5.91 14.75
CA LEU A 32 -2.06 6.22 16.15
C LEU A 32 -2.53 7.67 16.31
N HIS A 33 -1.89 8.63 15.63
CA HIS A 33 -2.34 10.03 15.66
C HIS A 33 -3.77 10.15 15.11
N ALA A 34 -4.06 9.49 13.98
CA ALA A 34 -5.39 9.48 13.39
C ALA A 34 -6.42 8.80 14.29
N SER A 35 -6.06 7.68 14.93
CA SER A 35 -7.00 6.94 15.79
C SER A 35 -7.36 7.74 17.04
N VAL A 36 -6.40 8.44 17.64
CA VAL A 36 -6.64 9.32 18.80
C VAL A 36 -7.58 10.47 18.41
N TYR A 37 -7.34 11.11 17.27
CA TYR A 37 -8.22 12.17 16.76
C TYR A 37 -9.65 11.67 16.51
N CYS A 38 -9.79 10.45 15.99
CA CYS A 38 -11.08 9.81 15.73
C CYS A 38 -11.71 9.13 16.97
N HIS A 39 -11.10 9.23 18.15
CA HIS A 39 -11.53 8.54 19.37
C HIS A 39 -11.69 7.02 19.22
N ARG A 40 -10.79 6.38 18.46
CA ARG A 40 -10.76 4.92 18.25
C ARG A 40 -9.51 4.28 18.85
N LYS A 41 -9.69 3.11 19.45
CA LYS A 41 -8.60 2.22 19.87
C LYS A 41 -8.05 1.49 18.65
N LEU A 42 -6.86 1.89 18.20
CA LEU A 42 -6.19 1.26 17.08
C LEU A 42 -5.74 -0.16 17.43
N VAL A 43 -6.16 -1.13 16.64
CA VAL A 43 -5.60 -2.48 16.60
C VAL A 43 -5.00 -2.71 15.22
N VAL A 44 -3.70 -3.00 15.16
CA VAL A 44 -3.01 -3.30 13.91
C VAL A 44 -2.77 -4.79 13.83
N ASP A 45 -3.38 -5.42 12.82
CA ASP A 45 -3.14 -6.82 12.50
C ASP A 45 -2.05 -6.92 11.45
N TRP A 46 -0.97 -7.64 11.79
CA TRP A 46 0.15 -7.83 10.89
C TRP A 46 -0.11 -9.01 9.97
N VAL A 47 -0.24 -8.72 8.67
CA VAL A 47 -0.48 -9.73 7.65
C VAL A 47 0.76 -9.84 6.77
N ALA A 48 1.40 -11.01 6.77
CA ALA A 48 2.54 -11.25 5.90
C ALA A 48 2.01 -11.38 4.48
N SER A 49 2.51 -10.55 3.56
CA SER A 49 2.02 -10.57 2.18
C SER A 49 2.28 -11.93 1.51
N THR A 50 3.35 -12.63 1.87
CA THR A 50 3.60 -13.99 1.34
C THR A 50 2.51 -14.97 1.73
N ASP A 51 1.97 -14.85 2.95
CA ASP A 51 1.02 -15.82 3.48
C ASP A 51 -0.36 -15.68 2.84
N LEU A 52 -0.60 -14.61 2.07
CA LEU A 52 -1.81 -14.43 1.27
C LEU A 52 -1.74 -15.15 -0.09
N GLU A 53 -0.57 -15.63 -0.51
CA GLU A 53 -0.34 -16.20 -1.85
C GLU A 53 -0.83 -17.65 -1.96
N ASP A 54 -1.22 -18.05 -3.17
CA ASP A 54 -1.75 -19.40 -3.43
C ASP A 54 -0.71 -20.51 -3.22
N SER A 55 0.59 -20.21 -3.34
CA SER A 55 1.67 -21.14 -2.98
C SER A 55 1.62 -21.50 -1.50
N THR A 56 1.42 -20.52 -0.62
CA THR A 56 1.34 -20.75 0.83
C THR A 56 0.08 -21.52 1.23
N LYS A 57 -1.00 -21.44 0.45
CA LYS A 57 -2.18 -22.29 0.64
C LYS A 57 -1.84 -23.78 0.57
N ILE A 58 -0.84 -24.16 -0.22
CA ILE A 58 -0.37 -25.54 -0.40
C ILE A 58 0.73 -25.85 0.64
N GLU A 59 1.72 -24.98 0.77
CA GLU A 59 2.91 -25.22 1.61
C GLU A 59 2.64 -25.10 3.11
N ALA A 60 1.81 -24.13 3.52
CA ALA A 60 1.50 -23.83 4.91
C ALA A 60 0.02 -23.36 5.05
N PRO A 61 -0.94 -24.29 4.91
CA PRO A 61 -2.37 -23.96 4.85
C PRO A 61 -2.90 -23.23 6.10
N ASP A 62 -2.32 -23.49 7.28
CA ASP A 62 -2.74 -22.84 8.52
C ASP A 62 -2.28 -21.38 8.57
N ALA A 63 -1.06 -21.08 8.12
CA ALA A 63 -0.56 -19.72 7.99
C ALA A 63 -1.41 -18.92 6.97
N TYR A 64 -1.73 -19.55 5.83
CA TYR A 64 -2.60 -18.96 4.81
C TYR A 64 -3.99 -18.62 5.37
N LYS A 65 -4.63 -19.57 6.05
CA LYS A 65 -5.95 -19.35 6.66
C LYS A 65 -5.90 -18.25 7.71
N ALA A 66 -4.89 -18.24 8.57
CA ALA A 66 -4.72 -17.21 9.59
C ALA A 66 -4.56 -15.82 8.97
N ALA A 67 -3.69 -15.67 7.96
CA ALA A 67 -3.46 -14.41 7.26
C ALA A 67 -4.74 -13.88 6.59
N TRP A 68 -5.49 -14.74 5.90
CA TRP A 68 -6.76 -14.37 5.27
C TRP A 68 -7.85 -14.04 6.29
N ASN A 69 -7.91 -14.73 7.43
CA ASN A 69 -8.86 -14.42 8.49
C ASN A 69 -8.60 -13.03 9.09
N LEU A 70 -7.32 -12.71 9.35
CA LEU A 70 -6.93 -11.37 9.81
C LEU A 70 -7.34 -10.30 8.80
N LEU A 71 -6.98 -10.49 7.52
CA LEU A 71 -7.32 -9.55 6.44
C LEU A 71 -8.84 -9.31 6.33
N LYS A 72 -9.64 -10.38 6.37
CA LYS A 72 -11.11 -10.32 6.25
C LYS A 72 -11.79 -9.71 7.48
N SER A 73 -11.14 -9.74 8.64
CA SER A 73 -11.66 -9.17 9.88
C SER A 73 -11.36 -7.67 10.05
N ALA A 74 -10.58 -7.08 9.15
CA ALA A 74 -10.14 -5.70 9.26
C ALA A 74 -11.16 -4.70 8.70
N ASP A 75 -11.28 -3.56 9.39
CA ASP A 75 -12.11 -2.42 8.98
C ASP A 75 -11.43 -1.60 7.86
N GLY A 76 -10.12 -1.79 7.68
CA GLY A 76 -9.34 -1.15 6.62
C GLY A 76 -8.03 -1.89 6.34
N ILE A 77 -7.56 -1.79 5.09
CA ILE A 77 -6.34 -2.44 4.62
C ILE A 77 -5.30 -1.39 4.26
N LEU A 78 -4.11 -1.50 4.83
CA LEU A 78 -2.97 -0.65 4.52
C LEU A 78 -1.84 -1.49 3.93
N VAL A 79 -1.41 -1.12 2.72
CA VAL A 79 -0.22 -1.70 2.08
C VAL A 79 0.88 -0.63 2.07
N PRO A 80 1.94 -0.79 2.88
CA PRO A 80 3.02 0.19 2.95
C PRO A 80 3.94 0.08 1.74
N GLY A 81 4.92 0.99 1.68
CA GLY A 81 6.01 0.89 0.72
C GLY A 81 6.84 -0.39 0.91
N GLY A 82 7.54 -0.80 -0.13
CA GLY A 82 8.43 -1.96 -0.11
C GLY A 82 9.35 -1.95 -1.31
N PHE A 83 10.27 -2.91 -1.34
CA PHE A 83 11.20 -3.13 -2.44
C PHE A 83 11.36 -4.63 -2.69
N GLY A 84 11.55 -4.98 -3.96
CA GLY A 84 11.71 -6.36 -4.40
C GLY A 84 10.38 -7.09 -4.65
N ASP A 85 10.50 -8.23 -5.30
CA ASP A 85 9.42 -9.09 -5.81
C ASP A 85 8.68 -9.89 -4.74
N ARG A 86 9.34 -10.19 -3.62
CA ARG A 86 8.76 -11.04 -2.57
C ARG A 86 7.46 -10.47 -2.01
N GLY A 87 6.40 -11.28 -2.06
CA GLY A 87 5.10 -10.92 -1.50
C GLY A 87 4.34 -9.89 -2.35
N VAL A 88 4.72 -9.66 -3.61
CA VAL A 88 4.02 -8.75 -4.53
C VAL A 88 2.63 -9.30 -4.85
N GLN A 89 2.51 -10.60 -5.13
CA GLN A 89 1.21 -11.19 -5.47
C GLN A 89 0.24 -11.11 -4.29
N GLY A 90 0.69 -11.37 -3.07
CA GLY A 90 -0.16 -11.21 -1.90
C GLY A 90 -0.67 -9.78 -1.67
N LYS A 91 0.15 -8.75 -2.00
CA LYS A 91 -0.31 -7.34 -1.94
C LYS A 91 -1.37 -7.04 -2.99
N ILE A 92 -1.24 -7.59 -4.20
CA ILE A 92 -2.25 -7.50 -5.28
C ILE A 92 -3.55 -8.19 -4.82
N LEU A 93 -3.46 -9.38 -4.21
CA LEU A 93 -4.62 -10.09 -3.67
C LEU A 93 -5.31 -9.31 -2.55
N ALA A 94 -4.56 -8.65 -1.67
CA ALA A 94 -5.14 -7.77 -0.64
C ALA A 94 -5.88 -6.57 -1.25
N ALA A 95 -5.31 -5.93 -2.29
CA ALA A 95 -5.97 -4.84 -3.00
C ALA A 95 -7.26 -5.32 -3.70
N LYS A 96 -7.22 -6.51 -4.32
CA LYS A 96 -8.38 -7.14 -4.96
C LYS A 96 -9.49 -7.39 -3.95
N TYR A 97 -9.14 -8.00 -2.82
CA TYR A 97 -10.08 -8.25 -1.74
C TYR A 97 -10.72 -6.95 -1.26
N ALA A 98 -9.93 -5.90 -1.04
CA ALA A 98 -10.44 -4.61 -0.61
C ALA A 98 -11.46 -4.03 -1.60
N ARG A 99 -11.14 -4.04 -2.91
CA ARG A 99 -12.03 -3.55 -3.97
C ARG A 99 -13.32 -4.35 -4.06
N GLU A 100 -13.24 -5.68 -4.06
CA GLU A 100 -14.41 -6.56 -4.25
C GLU A 100 -15.35 -6.58 -3.05
N ASN A 101 -14.85 -6.26 -1.86
CA ASN A 101 -15.61 -6.31 -0.61
C ASN A 101 -15.90 -4.91 -0.03
N ASN A 102 -15.60 -3.84 -0.79
CA ASN A 102 -15.78 -2.45 -0.37
C ASN A 102 -15.07 -2.10 0.96
N VAL A 103 -13.92 -2.72 1.23
CA VAL A 103 -13.10 -2.40 2.40
C VAL A 103 -12.19 -1.21 2.07
N PRO A 104 -12.13 -0.17 2.91
CA PRO A 104 -11.21 0.96 2.73
C PRO A 104 -9.76 0.49 2.56
N TYR A 105 -9.09 1.02 1.53
CA TYR A 105 -7.72 0.66 1.18
C TYR A 105 -6.83 1.91 1.12
N LEU A 106 -5.64 1.84 1.72
CA LEU A 106 -4.59 2.84 1.58
C LEU A 106 -3.29 2.18 1.11
N GLY A 107 -2.89 2.47 -0.13
CA GLY A 107 -1.62 2.04 -0.71
C GLY A 107 -0.57 3.14 -0.63
N ILE A 108 0.54 2.90 0.04
CA ILE A 108 1.66 3.84 0.15
C ILE A 108 2.77 3.39 -0.80
N CYS A 109 3.16 4.26 -1.74
CA CYS A 109 4.24 3.99 -2.70
C CYS A 109 4.02 2.69 -3.47
N LEU A 110 4.70 1.59 -3.11
CA LEU A 110 4.49 0.28 -3.71
C LEU A 110 3.02 -0.19 -3.60
N GLY A 111 2.34 0.07 -2.48
CA GLY A 111 0.92 -0.28 -2.35
C GLY A 111 0.04 0.36 -3.43
N MET A 112 0.33 1.62 -3.80
CA MET A 112 -0.39 2.30 -4.89
C MET A 112 -0.12 1.61 -6.24
N GLN A 113 1.13 1.22 -6.52
CA GLN A 113 1.46 0.45 -7.73
C GLN A 113 0.72 -0.89 -7.78
N MET A 114 0.61 -1.60 -6.65
CA MET A 114 -0.11 -2.88 -6.58
C MET A 114 -1.60 -2.74 -6.84
N ALA A 115 -2.22 -1.65 -6.37
CA ALA A 115 -3.62 -1.35 -6.69
C ALA A 115 -3.83 -1.09 -8.19
N VAL A 116 -2.91 -0.37 -8.85
CA VAL A 116 -2.96 -0.15 -10.31
C VAL A 116 -2.84 -1.48 -11.08
N VAL A 117 -1.87 -2.33 -10.70
CA VAL A 117 -1.70 -3.64 -11.32
C VAL A 117 -2.92 -4.53 -11.10
N GLU A 118 -3.47 -4.55 -9.88
CA GLU A 118 -4.70 -5.30 -9.58
C GLU A 118 -5.86 -4.87 -10.49
N PHE A 119 -6.09 -3.57 -10.60
CA PHE A 119 -7.20 -3.03 -11.37
C PHE A 119 -7.05 -3.34 -12.86
N ALA A 120 -5.84 -3.18 -13.40
CA ALA A 120 -5.55 -3.52 -14.79
C ALA A 120 -5.82 -5.01 -15.07
N ARG A 121 -5.39 -5.91 -14.17
CA ARG A 121 -5.61 -7.36 -14.35
C ARG A 121 -7.07 -7.76 -14.28
N HIS A 122 -7.81 -7.28 -13.29
CA HIS A 122 -9.11 -7.84 -12.95
C HIS A 122 -10.29 -7.02 -13.46
N VAL A 123 -10.15 -5.70 -13.57
CA VAL A 123 -11.24 -4.82 -14.05
C VAL A 123 -11.08 -4.52 -15.53
N MET A 124 -9.85 -4.25 -15.99
CA MET A 124 -9.58 -3.98 -17.40
C MET A 124 -9.32 -5.25 -18.24
N ASN A 125 -9.32 -6.43 -17.62
CA ASN A 125 -9.03 -7.72 -18.25
C ASN A 125 -7.67 -7.77 -18.97
N LEU A 126 -6.64 -7.18 -18.37
CA LEU A 126 -5.25 -7.22 -18.86
C LEU A 126 -4.43 -8.19 -18.00
N PRO A 127 -4.53 -9.52 -18.18
CA PRO A 127 -3.97 -10.51 -17.26
C PRO A 127 -2.44 -10.46 -17.14
N HIS A 128 -1.76 -9.91 -18.16
CA HIS A 128 -0.32 -9.74 -18.19
C HIS A 128 0.16 -8.35 -17.73
N ALA A 129 -0.74 -7.54 -17.16
CA ALA A 129 -0.39 -6.27 -16.54
C ALA A 129 0.59 -6.47 -15.38
N ASN A 130 1.71 -5.76 -15.39
CA ASN A 130 2.68 -5.81 -14.29
C ASN A 130 3.54 -4.53 -14.21
N SER A 131 4.32 -4.42 -13.13
CA SER A 131 5.41 -3.45 -13.03
C SER A 131 6.68 -3.99 -13.66
N THR A 132 7.41 -3.16 -14.40
CA THR A 132 8.75 -3.51 -14.91
C THR A 132 9.80 -3.61 -13.79
N GLU A 133 9.45 -3.29 -12.54
CA GLU A 133 10.25 -3.63 -11.36
C GLU A 133 10.32 -5.14 -11.12
N PHE A 134 9.21 -5.87 -11.37
CA PHE A 134 9.08 -7.29 -11.07
C PHE A 134 9.10 -8.18 -12.31
N ASP A 135 8.65 -7.64 -13.45
CA ASP A 135 8.68 -8.31 -14.74
C ASP A 135 9.17 -7.34 -15.81
N PRO A 136 10.49 -7.31 -16.09
CA PRO A 136 11.07 -6.44 -17.11
C PRO A 136 10.51 -6.65 -18.51
N ASN A 137 9.92 -7.83 -18.77
CA ASN A 137 9.37 -8.22 -20.07
C ASN A 137 7.83 -8.25 -20.06
N ALA A 138 7.19 -7.57 -19.10
CA ALA A 138 5.74 -7.52 -18.98
C ALA A 138 5.11 -7.05 -20.30
N LYS A 139 4.24 -7.90 -20.89
CA LYS A 139 3.52 -7.58 -22.13
C LYS A 139 2.63 -6.34 -21.98
N THR A 140 2.23 -6.02 -20.76
CA THR A 140 1.45 -4.83 -20.42
C THR A 140 2.12 -4.13 -19.23
N PRO A 141 3.10 -3.25 -19.47
CA PRO A 141 3.84 -2.60 -18.39
C PRO A 141 3.05 -1.42 -17.82
N CYS A 142 2.26 -1.66 -16.77
CA CYS A 142 1.42 -0.62 -16.14
C CYS A 142 2.22 0.34 -15.26
N VAL A 143 3.37 -0.10 -14.75
CA VAL A 143 4.30 0.71 -13.96
C VAL A 143 5.68 0.51 -14.58
N ILE A 144 6.34 1.60 -14.97
CA ILE A 144 7.60 1.59 -15.69
C ILE A 144 8.68 2.35 -14.96
N PHE A 145 9.94 1.97 -15.17
CA PHE A 145 11.07 2.72 -14.64
C PHE A 145 11.20 4.06 -15.37
N MET A 146 11.04 5.17 -14.64
CA MET A 146 11.14 6.52 -15.18
C MET A 146 11.92 7.41 -14.21
N PRO A 147 13.26 7.44 -14.32
CA PRO A 147 14.09 8.19 -13.40
C PRO A 147 14.02 9.70 -13.66
N GLU A 148 14.30 10.50 -12.62
CA GLU A 148 14.52 11.94 -12.79
C GLU A 148 15.91 12.19 -13.39
N GLY A 149 16.00 13.09 -14.36
CA GLY A 149 17.28 13.61 -14.85
C GLY A 149 17.87 14.60 -13.85
N SER A 150 19.19 14.53 -13.64
CA SER A 150 19.92 15.49 -12.80
C SER A 150 20.92 16.27 -13.63
N LYS A 151 21.03 17.58 -13.37
CA LYS A 151 22.05 18.43 -13.99
C LYS A 151 23.43 18.26 -13.36
N THR A 152 23.49 17.69 -12.15
CA THR A 152 24.73 17.53 -11.37
C THR A 152 25.19 16.08 -11.24
N HIS A 153 24.31 15.12 -11.50
CA HIS A 153 24.62 13.70 -11.41
C HIS A 153 24.30 13.05 -12.75
N MET A 154 25.30 12.41 -13.37
CA MET A 154 25.12 11.65 -14.61
C MET A 154 24.35 10.35 -14.31
N GLY A 155 23.36 10.02 -15.15
CA GLY A 155 22.51 8.82 -15.01
C GLY A 155 21.10 9.11 -14.47
N GLY A 156 20.29 8.05 -14.33
CA GLY A 156 18.93 8.14 -13.83
C GLY A 156 18.88 8.25 -12.30
N THR A 157 18.40 9.37 -11.77
CA THR A 157 18.28 9.59 -10.33
C THR A 157 16.92 9.15 -9.78
N MET A 158 16.89 8.74 -8.51
CA MET A 158 15.65 8.43 -7.79
C MET A 158 14.85 9.72 -7.55
N ARG A 159 13.52 9.66 -7.67
CA ARG A 159 12.66 10.73 -7.17
C ARG A 159 12.74 10.75 -5.64
N LEU A 160 13.45 11.74 -5.12
CA LEU A 160 13.82 11.84 -3.71
C LEU A 160 13.60 13.25 -3.16
N GLY A 161 13.03 13.33 -1.96
CA GLY A 161 12.85 14.57 -1.22
C GLY A 161 11.49 15.22 -1.44
N SER A 162 11.37 16.49 -1.06
CA SER A 162 10.13 17.25 -1.23
C SER A 162 9.86 17.49 -2.72
N ARG A 163 8.63 17.21 -3.14
CA ARG A 163 8.14 17.50 -4.49
C ARG A 163 6.72 18.01 -4.41
N ARG A 164 6.44 19.01 -5.24
CA ARG A 164 5.09 19.53 -5.43
C ARG A 164 4.25 18.57 -6.24
N THR A 165 3.06 18.27 -5.73
CA THR A 165 2.05 17.45 -6.39
C THR A 165 0.78 18.26 -6.53
N PHE A 166 0.38 18.55 -7.76
CA PHE A 166 -0.82 19.33 -8.08
C PHE A 166 -2.04 18.42 -8.15
N PHE A 167 -3.15 18.83 -7.56
CA PHE A 167 -4.42 18.14 -7.76
C PHE A 167 -4.96 18.45 -9.14
N LYS A 168 -5.45 17.43 -9.84
CA LYS A 168 -6.11 17.60 -11.16
C LYS A 168 -7.63 17.71 -11.05
N VAL A 169 -8.21 17.15 -10.00
CA VAL A 169 -9.65 17.16 -9.72
C VAL A 169 -9.84 17.72 -8.32
N ALA A 170 -10.51 18.87 -8.23
CA ALA A 170 -10.77 19.54 -6.95
C ALA A 170 -11.72 18.72 -6.06
N ASP A 171 -12.72 18.06 -6.66
CA ASP A 171 -13.66 17.21 -5.95
C ASP A 171 -13.11 15.78 -5.73
N CYS A 172 -11.97 15.66 -5.05
CA CYS A 172 -11.44 14.38 -4.62
C CYS A 172 -11.25 14.34 -3.09
N LYS A 173 -11.32 13.13 -2.51
CA LYS A 173 -11.19 12.95 -1.05
C LYS A 173 -9.88 13.53 -0.51
N SER A 174 -8.78 13.34 -1.23
CA SER A 174 -7.47 13.86 -0.82
C SER A 174 -7.43 15.39 -0.78
N ALA A 175 -7.91 16.07 -1.82
CA ALA A 175 -7.94 17.54 -1.84
C ALA A 175 -8.76 18.09 -0.65
N LYS A 176 -9.92 17.50 -0.36
CA LYS A 176 -10.75 17.87 0.79
C LYS A 176 -10.01 17.71 2.13
N LEU A 177 -9.29 16.60 2.31
CA LEU A 177 -8.49 16.36 3.52
C LEU A 177 -7.34 17.35 3.68
N TYR A 178 -6.79 17.87 2.58
CA TYR A 178 -5.78 18.93 2.57
C TYR A 178 -6.38 20.36 2.52
N GLY A 179 -7.66 20.53 2.86
CA GLY A 179 -8.30 21.85 2.93
C GLY A 179 -8.57 22.49 1.56
N ASN A 180 -8.79 21.67 0.52
CA ASN A 180 -9.02 22.09 -0.86
C ASN A 180 -7.86 22.91 -1.46
N ALA A 181 -6.62 22.63 -1.06
CA ALA A 181 -5.44 23.22 -1.68
C ALA A 181 -5.29 22.79 -3.15
N ASP A 182 -4.70 23.65 -3.99
CA ASP A 182 -4.40 23.33 -5.40
C ASP A 182 -3.23 22.34 -5.54
N TYR A 183 -2.34 22.31 -4.55
CA TYR A 183 -1.18 21.43 -4.50
C TYR A 183 -0.78 21.10 -3.07
N VAL A 184 0.02 20.04 -2.92
CA VAL A 184 0.73 19.68 -1.69
C VAL A 184 2.20 19.45 -1.97
N ASP A 185 3.05 19.75 -0.99
CA ASP A 185 4.48 19.45 -1.04
C ASP A 185 4.75 18.27 -0.10
N GLU A 186 5.03 17.09 -0.67
CA GLU A 186 5.22 15.84 0.07
C GLU A 186 6.58 15.21 -0.23
N ARG A 187 7.03 14.32 0.65
CA ARG A 187 8.33 13.64 0.49
C ARG A 187 8.18 12.34 -0.27
N HIS A 188 8.98 12.19 -1.32
CA HIS A 188 9.03 10.99 -2.15
C HIS A 188 10.36 10.25 -1.97
N ARG A 189 10.32 8.93 -2.15
CA ARG A 189 11.48 8.04 -2.23
C ARG A 189 11.14 6.79 -3.04
N HIS A 190 11.11 6.91 -4.37
CA HIS A 190 10.81 5.81 -5.29
C HIS A 190 11.48 6.00 -6.67
N ARG A 191 11.53 4.94 -7.46
CA ARG A 191 12.23 4.88 -8.77
C ARG A 191 11.32 4.67 -9.98
N TYR A 192 10.09 4.22 -9.72
CA TYR A 192 9.06 3.90 -10.70
C TYR A 192 7.87 4.84 -10.50
#